data_AF-A0A0G0RSS4-F1
#
_entry.id   AF-A0A0G0RSS4-F1
#
_cell.length_a   1.000
_cell.length_b   1.000
_cell.length_c   1.000
_cell.angle_alpha   90.00
_cell.angle_beta   90.00
_cell.angle_gamma   90.00
#
_symmetry.space_group_name_H-M   'P 1'
#
loop_
_entity.id
_entity.type
_entity.pdbx_description
1 polymer ?
#
loop_
_entity_poly.entity_id
_entity_poly.type
_entity_poly.pdbx_seq_one_letter_code
_entity_poly.pdbx_strand_id
1 'polypeptide(L)'
;MARETLNLSPDKGANRRPRFRPRPNTSHGRIRQERPRSITSPLNFEIGATVENQIQGLSRSIINTFSRFDEYLKAQGEFVVDTYSVGPEDAPLILPLSEEDALERFRGNINQIESIGYDKLKPEWVLIHDNLVSVVTFFEERQRVDAGKEKMNYSEYLLKVSGLEPTLIPWELLEKDRSKTLDIFRTIVKPIGVEFEEKSPASVGAALFGYQLIRRYHSPMEINERFKFYDDGHRFQVGMALGGRDLRDVQFNVVWVEEDKWWRMHERMGLEGNTLYANWHERHRQSWDEGVIEMYSTHEPQHFILAYLIREEILKGHLDPAAGILPIPSTMSYQSEGIAQTVSQFAPIELSPDAQLAIGLYRLEKRALTNGLYLLETDASLSVAEVTRRIRRYMSLKSPKEINQLLEEGITKPFERAYLPAYGISDYEFTTFSEKADGTQKSEFVNRVFSRPMTPTQVRQNMDTILKAA
;
A
#
# COMPACT_ATOMS: atom_id res chain seq x y z
N MET A 1 21.28 -26.56 -24.17
CA MET A 1 22.29 -27.61 -23.90
C MET A 1 23.11 -27.18 -22.69
N ALA A 2 23.49 -28.15 -21.85
CA ALA A 2 24.29 -28.07 -20.62
C ALA A 2 23.60 -27.50 -19.35
N ARG A 3 23.05 -28.44 -18.57
CA ARG A 3 23.04 -28.43 -17.09
C ARG A 3 24.45 -28.78 -16.59
N GLU A 4 24.89 -28.18 -15.48
CA GLU A 4 25.56 -28.82 -14.31
C GLU A 4 26.15 -27.72 -13.40
N THR A 5 25.52 -27.51 -12.24
CA THR A 5 25.97 -27.88 -10.87
C THR A 5 27.07 -26.99 -10.31
N LEU A 6 26.75 -26.31 -9.19
CA LEU A 6 27.62 -26.25 -8.02
C LEU A 6 26.74 -26.11 -6.76
N ASN A 7 26.60 -27.24 -6.07
CA ASN A 7 26.20 -27.32 -4.67
C ASN A 7 27.34 -26.78 -3.81
N LEU A 8 27.06 -25.79 -2.96
CA LEU A 8 27.77 -25.60 -1.69
C LEU A 8 26.81 -25.10 -0.61
N SER A 9 26.53 -26.00 0.33
CA SER A 9 26.20 -25.75 1.74
C SER A 9 26.85 -26.89 2.53
N PRO A 10 27.09 -26.82 3.86
CA PRO A 10 26.54 -25.85 4.83
C PRO A 10 27.57 -25.32 5.87
N ASP A 11 27.26 -24.22 6.59
CA ASP A 11 26.94 -24.27 8.04
C ASP A 11 26.81 -22.88 8.71
N LYS A 12 25.77 -22.78 9.55
CA LYS A 12 25.65 -22.08 10.85
C LYS A 12 25.78 -20.55 10.95
N GLY A 13 24.61 -19.92 11.11
CA GLY A 13 24.48 -18.60 11.74
C GLY A 13 23.04 -18.10 11.89
N ALA A 14 22.33 -18.59 12.92
CA ALA A 14 21.13 -17.98 13.52
C ALA A 14 19.90 -17.65 12.63
N ASN A 15 19.20 -18.71 12.22
CA ASN A 15 17.75 -18.67 11.96
C ASN A 15 16.99 -18.36 13.26
N ARG A 16 16.47 -17.13 13.41
CA ARG A 16 15.36 -16.84 14.34
C ARG A 16 14.15 -16.41 13.53
N ARG A 17 13.38 -17.41 13.08
CA ARG A 17 12.01 -17.20 12.60
C ARG A 17 11.13 -16.72 13.76
N PRO A 18 10.27 -15.72 13.61
CA PRO A 18 9.23 -15.45 14.59
C PRO A 18 8.23 -16.61 14.56
N ARG A 19 8.19 -17.41 15.64
CA ARG A 19 7.09 -18.37 15.86
C ARG A 19 5.99 -17.63 16.61
N PHE A 20 4.78 -17.66 16.08
CA PHE A 20 3.57 -17.36 16.84
C PHE A 20 3.57 -18.20 18.12
N ARG A 21 3.57 -17.55 19.29
CA ARG A 21 3.38 -18.23 20.57
C ARG A 21 1.88 -18.20 20.92
N PRO A 22 1.23 -19.36 21.13
CA PRO A 22 -0.05 -19.39 21.82
C PRO A 22 0.16 -19.05 23.31
N ARG A 23 -0.88 -18.49 23.95
CA ARG A 23 -0.93 -18.17 25.39
C ARG A 23 -0.55 -19.38 26.26
N PRO A 24 0.02 -19.16 27.47
CA PRO A 24 0.31 -20.26 28.39
C PRO A 24 -0.98 -20.80 29.02
N ASN A 25 -1.25 -22.08 28.78
CA ASN A 25 -2.22 -22.89 29.53
C ASN A 25 -1.63 -23.21 30.92
N THR A 26 -2.34 -22.83 31.99
CA THR A 26 -2.11 -23.40 33.31
C THR A 26 -3.02 -24.62 33.48
N SER A 27 -2.38 -25.77 33.64
CA SER A 27 -3.00 -27.05 33.95
C SER A 27 -3.60 -27.06 35.36
N HIS A 28 -4.71 -27.77 35.57
CA HIS A 28 -4.78 -28.84 36.56
C HIS A 28 -5.90 -29.82 36.19
N GLY A 29 -5.51 -31.09 36.02
CA GLY A 29 -6.41 -32.18 35.70
C GLY A 29 -7.17 -32.70 36.92
N ARG A 30 -8.37 -33.21 36.66
CA ARG A 30 -8.94 -34.33 37.41
C ARG A 30 -9.66 -35.26 36.44
N ILE A 31 -9.11 -36.47 36.35
CA ILE A 31 -9.68 -37.62 35.67
C ILE A 31 -10.93 -38.05 36.44
N ARG A 32 -12.06 -38.24 35.73
CA ARG A 32 -13.17 -39.05 36.21
C ARG A 32 -13.73 -39.88 35.07
N GLN A 33 -13.71 -41.20 35.27
CA GLN A 33 -14.22 -42.21 34.34
C GLN A 33 -15.76 -42.21 34.25
N GLU A 34 -16.20 -42.38 32.99
CA GLU A 34 -17.37 -43.10 32.47
C GLU A 34 -18.82 -42.71 32.84
N ARG A 35 -19.62 -42.46 31.79
CA ARG A 35 -20.77 -43.29 31.40
C ARG A 35 -21.15 -43.03 29.93
N PRO A 36 -21.48 -44.06 29.13
CA PRO A 36 -21.93 -43.88 27.75
C PRO A 36 -23.45 -43.65 27.71
N ARG A 37 -23.93 -42.53 27.14
CA ARG A 37 -25.34 -42.39 26.74
C ARG A 37 -25.54 -41.58 25.47
N SER A 38 -26.19 -42.28 24.53
CA SER A 38 -27.12 -41.87 23.48
C SER A 38 -26.71 -40.81 22.46
N ILE A 39 -26.55 -41.31 21.24
CA ILE A 39 -26.93 -40.64 20.00
C ILE A 39 -28.35 -40.08 20.16
N THR A 40 -28.47 -38.76 20.19
CA THR A 40 -29.67 -38.04 19.79
C THR A 40 -29.23 -36.76 19.08
N SER A 41 -29.44 -36.74 17.78
CA SER A 41 -29.68 -35.52 17.00
C SER A 41 -31.07 -35.72 16.38
N PRO A 42 -31.78 -34.69 15.90
CA PRO A 42 -31.61 -33.24 16.06
C PRO A 42 -32.91 -32.58 16.58
N LEU A 43 -32.87 -31.44 17.28
CA LEU A 43 -34.03 -30.52 17.35
C LEU A 43 -33.61 -29.15 17.90
N ASN A 44 -33.63 -28.16 17.01
CA ASN A 44 -33.97 -26.76 17.22
C ASN A 44 -33.47 -26.10 18.51
N PHE A 45 -32.22 -25.62 18.47
CA PHE A 45 -31.82 -24.44 19.23
C PHE A 45 -31.58 -23.30 18.23
N GLU A 46 -32.67 -22.67 17.77
CA GLU A 46 -32.62 -21.27 17.34
C GLU A 46 -32.38 -20.43 18.62
N ILE A 47 -31.13 -20.40 19.06
CA ILE A 47 -30.68 -19.36 19.99
C ILE A 47 -30.58 -18.12 19.14
N GLY A 48 -31.46 -17.14 19.37
CA GLY A 48 -31.37 -15.82 18.74
C GLY A 48 -29.95 -15.30 18.93
N ALA A 49 -29.14 -15.31 17.86
CA ALA A 49 -27.81 -14.75 17.90
C ALA A 49 -27.96 -13.27 18.21
N THR A 50 -27.37 -12.81 19.31
CA THR A 50 -27.26 -11.37 19.58
C THR A 50 -26.54 -10.71 18.40
N VAL A 51 -26.80 -9.42 18.16
CA VAL A 51 -26.15 -8.68 17.07
C VAL A 51 -24.62 -8.78 17.20
N GLU A 52 -24.10 -8.76 18.42
CA GLU A 52 -22.67 -8.95 18.70
C GLU A 52 -22.15 -10.32 18.24
N ASN A 53 -22.92 -11.40 18.46
CA ASN A 53 -22.54 -12.74 17.99
C ASN A 53 -22.57 -12.83 16.47
N GLN A 54 -23.52 -12.14 15.82
CA GLN A 54 -23.58 -12.05 14.36
C GLN A 54 -22.36 -11.31 13.79
N ILE A 55 -21.98 -10.17 14.39
CA ILE A 55 -20.81 -9.37 14.02
C ILE A 55 -19.53 -10.18 14.18
N GLN A 56 -19.34 -10.88 15.31
CA GLN A 56 -18.17 -11.72 15.54
C GLN A 56 -18.11 -12.90 14.56
N GLY A 57 -19.24 -13.54 14.26
CA GLY A 57 -19.33 -14.60 13.27
C GLY A 57 -18.96 -14.11 11.86
N LEU A 58 -19.45 -12.92 11.49
CA LEU A 58 -19.16 -12.28 10.22
C LEU A 58 -17.68 -11.89 10.09
N SER A 59 -17.09 -11.29 11.12
CA SER A 59 -15.65 -10.97 11.18
C SER A 59 -14.79 -12.21 10.92
N ARG A 60 -15.09 -13.33 11.59
CA ARG A 60 -14.40 -14.61 11.38
C ARG A 60 -14.61 -15.17 9.96
N SER A 61 -15.83 -15.06 9.43
CA SER A 61 -16.15 -15.50 8.05
C SER A 61 -15.30 -14.75 7.02
N ILE A 62 -15.19 -13.42 7.17
CA ILE A 62 -14.42 -12.55 6.28
C ILE A 62 -12.93 -12.92 6.32
N ILE A 63 -12.33 -12.98 7.51
CA ILE A 63 -10.91 -13.35 7.68
C ILE A 63 -10.63 -14.72 7.08
N ASN A 64 -11.50 -15.71 7.33
CA ASN A 64 -11.36 -17.05 6.80
C ASN A 64 -11.43 -17.05 5.25
N THR A 65 -12.42 -16.35 4.68
CA THR A 65 -12.61 -16.30 3.22
C THR A 65 -11.41 -15.66 2.54
N PHE A 66 -10.94 -14.50 3.03
CA PHE A 66 -9.74 -13.86 2.50
C PHE A 66 -8.51 -14.76 2.56
N SER A 67 -8.27 -15.36 3.73
CA SER A 67 -7.07 -16.18 3.91
C SER A 67 -7.07 -17.40 2.99
N ARG A 68 -8.23 -18.07 2.81
CA ARG A 68 -8.34 -19.22 1.90
C ARG A 68 -8.23 -18.84 0.43
N PHE A 69 -8.76 -17.67 0.05
CA PHE A 69 -8.66 -17.19 -1.32
C PHE A 69 -7.24 -16.73 -1.65
N ASP A 70 -6.57 -16.05 -0.73
CA ASP A 70 -5.18 -15.64 -0.88
C ASP A 70 -4.24 -16.86 -1.04
N GLU A 71 -4.46 -17.95 -0.30
CA GLU A 71 -3.73 -19.22 -0.51
C GLU A 71 -4.00 -19.84 -1.90
N TYR A 72 -5.22 -19.75 -2.41
CA TYR A 72 -5.55 -20.19 -3.78
C TYR A 72 -4.80 -19.38 -4.84
N LEU A 73 -4.72 -18.06 -4.67
CA LEU A 73 -4.00 -17.18 -5.60
C LEU A 73 -2.49 -17.36 -5.51
N LYS A 74 -1.93 -17.55 -4.31
CA LYS A 74 -0.49 -17.83 -4.13
C LYS A 74 -0.02 -19.06 -4.88
N ALA A 75 -0.84 -20.10 -4.94
CA ALA A 75 -0.55 -21.31 -5.73
C ALA A 75 -0.42 -21.03 -7.23
N GLN A 76 -0.91 -19.88 -7.70
CA GLN A 76 -0.84 -19.40 -9.08
C GLN A 76 0.18 -18.27 -9.26
N GLY A 77 0.91 -17.89 -8.21
CA GLY A 77 1.83 -16.75 -8.23
C GLY A 77 1.15 -15.38 -8.10
N GLU A 78 -0.10 -15.35 -7.65
CA GLU A 78 -0.88 -14.13 -7.38
C GLU A 78 -1.19 -13.97 -5.89
N PHE A 79 -1.84 -12.88 -5.50
CA PHE A 79 -2.33 -12.64 -4.15
C PHE A 79 -3.47 -11.61 -4.19
N VAL A 80 -4.26 -11.55 -3.12
CA VAL A 80 -5.35 -10.57 -2.96
C VAL A 80 -5.19 -9.71 -1.71
N VAL A 81 -4.43 -10.19 -0.73
CA VAL A 81 -4.17 -9.45 0.51
C VAL A 81 -2.72 -9.02 0.58
N ASP A 82 -2.53 -7.72 0.72
CA ASP A 82 -1.22 -7.11 0.88
C ASP A 82 -0.82 -7.07 2.37
N THR A 83 -1.80 -6.80 3.25
CA THR A 83 -1.58 -6.74 4.69
C THR A 83 -2.56 -7.58 5.50
N TYR A 84 -2.01 -8.47 6.31
CA TYR A 84 -2.65 -9.12 7.45
C TYR A 84 -2.12 -8.54 8.76
N SER A 85 -2.84 -7.58 9.35
CA SER A 85 -2.53 -7.09 10.70
C SER A 85 -2.85 -8.15 11.77
N VAL A 86 -3.89 -8.96 11.51
CA VAL A 86 -4.24 -10.15 12.28
C VAL A 86 -4.60 -11.29 11.32
N GLY A 87 -4.06 -12.48 11.58
CA GLY A 87 -4.37 -13.70 10.82
C GLY A 87 -5.44 -14.55 11.49
N PRO A 88 -6.02 -15.53 10.78
CA PRO A 88 -6.93 -16.50 11.38
C PRO A 88 -6.23 -17.35 12.45
N GLU A 89 -6.96 -17.72 13.50
CA GLU A 89 -6.46 -18.53 14.61
C GLU A 89 -5.90 -19.89 14.14
N ASP A 90 -6.43 -20.42 13.03
CA ASP A 90 -6.05 -21.71 12.41
C ASP A 90 -5.26 -21.56 11.10
N ALA A 91 -4.47 -20.49 10.94
CA ALA A 91 -3.69 -20.21 9.72
C ALA A 91 -2.95 -21.42 9.08
N PRO A 92 -2.37 -22.37 9.84
CA PRO A 92 -1.65 -23.51 9.25
C PRO A 92 -2.50 -24.59 8.56
N LEU A 93 -3.83 -24.54 8.68
CA LEU A 93 -4.75 -25.59 8.19
C LEU A 93 -5.74 -25.10 7.11
N ILE A 94 -5.47 -23.92 6.55
CA ILE A 94 -6.34 -23.27 5.58
C ILE A 94 -6.31 -24.05 4.26
N LEU A 95 -7.46 -24.64 3.90
CA LEU A 95 -7.66 -25.21 2.57
C LEU A 95 -7.97 -24.09 1.58
N PRO A 96 -7.33 -24.07 0.38
CA PRO A 96 -7.63 -23.09 -0.64
C PRO A 96 -9.13 -23.00 -0.96
N LEU A 97 -9.59 -21.81 -1.31
CA LEU A 97 -10.95 -21.55 -1.79
C LEU A 97 -10.87 -21.01 -3.21
N SER A 98 -11.63 -21.62 -4.13
CA SER A 98 -11.65 -21.19 -5.54
C SER A 98 -12.11 -19.74 -5.66
N GLU A 99 -11.77 -19.08 -6.77
CA GLU A 99 -12.21 -17.71 -7.03
C GLU A 99 -13.75 -17.59 -7.03
N GLU A 100 -14.46 -18.50 -7.70
CA GLU A 100 -15.92 -18.49 -7.76
C GLU A 100 -16.56 -18.58 -6.36
N ASP A 101 -16.11 -19.55 -5.56
CA ASP A 101 -16.63 -19.75 -4.20
C ASP A 101 -16.26 -18.57 -3.27
N ALA A 102 -15.07 -17.98 -3.44
CA ALA A 102 -14.63 -16.83 -2.67
C ALA A 102 -15.50 -15.60 -2.97
N LEU A 103 -15.73 -15.32 -4.26
CA LEU A 103 -16.57 -14.20 -4.69
C LEU A 103 -18.02 -14.37 -4.24
N GLU A 104 -18.59 -15.58 -4.28
CA GLU A 104 -19.92 -15.85 -3.73
C GLU A 104 -19.99 -15.52 -2.23
N ARG A 105 -19.00 -15.96 -1.45
CA ARG A 105 -18.94 -15.68 0.00
C ARG A 105 -18.74 -14.21 0.30
N PHE A 106 -17.92 -13.49 -0.46
CA PHE A 106 -17.76 -12.05 -0.28
C PHE A 106 -19.08 -11.32 -0.53
N ARG A 107 -19.83 -11.66 -1.59
CA ARG A 107 -21.18 -11.09 -1.82
C ARG A 107 -22.14 -11.42 -0.67
N GLY A 108 -22.09 -12.65 -0.14
CA GLY A 108 -22.85 -13.03 1.04
C GLY A 108 -22.52 -12.18 2.28
N ASN A 109 -21.23 -11.95 2.53
CA ASN A 109 -20.76 -11.11 3.63
C ASN A 109 -21.18 -9.64 3.45
N ILE A 110 -21.10 -9.08 2.23
CA ILE A 110 -21.58 -7.73 1.90
C ILE A 110 -23.06 -7.59 2.27
N ASN A 111 -23.91 -8.49 1.77
CA ASN A 111 -25.35 -8.47 2.06
C ASN A 111 -25.62 -8.59 3.58
N GLN A 112 -24.81 -9.36 4.29
CA GLN A 112 -24.95 -9.50 5.74
C GLN A 112 -24.61 -8.20 6.48
N ILE A 113 -23.53 -7.50 6.11
CA ILE A 113 -23.19 -6.17 6.65
C ILE A 113 -24.36 -5.21 6.45
N GLU A 114 -24.87 -5.11 5.22
CA GLU A 114 -25.99 -4.23 4.87
C GLU A 114 -27.26 -4.57 5.67
N SER A 115 -27.53 -5.86 5.89
CA SER A 115 -28.70 -6.32 6.65
C SER A 115 -28.64 -5.98 8.14
N ILE A 116 -27.43 -5.95 8.73
CA ILE A 116 -27.24 -5.57 10.13
C ILE A 116 -27.51 -4.07 10.31
N GLY A 117 -27.03 -3.26 9.36
CA GLY A 117 -27.14 -1.81 9.35
C GLY A 117 -25.94 -1.12 10.03
N TYR A 118 -25.42 -0.06 9.38
CA TYR A 118 -24.26 0.69 9.87
C TYR A 118 -24.46 1.41 11.20
N ASP A 119 -25.71 1.65 11.61
CA ASP A 119 -26.06 2.22 12.92
C ASP A 119 -25.68 1.30 14.09
N LYS A 120 -25.54 -0.01 13.83
CA LYS A 120 -25.16 -1.02 14.83
C LYS A 120 -23.71 -1.45 14.72
N LEU A 121 -22.99 -0.98 13.71
CA LEU A 121 -21.62 -1.36 13.43
C LEU A 121 -20.67 -0.26 13.87
N LYS A 122 -19.46 -0.65 14.29
CA LYS A 122 -18.40 0.31 14.55
C LYS A 122 -17.91 0.97 13.25
N PRO A 123 -17.30 2.18 13.28
CA PRO A 123 -16.91 2.90 12.07
C PRO A 123 -16.00 2.15 11.09
N GLU A 124 -15.14 1.25 11.58
CA GLU A 124 -14.24 0.44 10.74
C GLU A 124 -14.99 -0.53 9.81
N TRP A 125 -16.26 -0.84 10.08
CA TRP A 125 -17.07 -1.72 9.23
C TRP A 125 -17.39 -1.13 7.87
N VAL A 126 -17.33 0.20 7.71
CA VAL A 126 -17.43 0.85 6.40
C VAL A 126 -16.23 0.45 5.53
N LEU A 127 -15.02 0.47 6.10
CA LEU A 127 -13.83 0.00 5.39
C LEU A 127 -13.90 -1.50 5.08
N ILE A 128 -14.31 -2.32 6.04
CA ILE A 128 -14.44 -3.78 5.85
C ILE A 128 -15.39 -4.07 4.67
N HIS A 129 -16.53 -3.38 4.64
CA HIS A 129 -17.47 -3.46 3.53
C HIS A 129 -16.83 -3.05 2.20
N ASP A 130 -16.21 -1.87 2.14
CA ASP A 130 -15.65 -1.33 0.90
C ASP A 130 -14.48 -2.18 0.38
N ASN A 131 -13.72 -2.83 1.28
CA ASN A 131 -12.71 -3.81 0.91
C ASN A 131 -13.31 -5.06 0.26
N LEU A 132 -14.45 -5.56 0.74
CA LEU A 132 -15.17 -6.66 0.10
C LEU A 132 -15.70 -6.27 -1.29
N VAL A 133 -16.30 -5.09 -1.40
CA VAL A 133 -16.80 -4.55 -2.67
C VAL A 133 -15.67 -4.37 -3.66
N SER A 134 -14.52 -3.83 -3.22
CA SER A 134 -13.34 -3.65 -4.04
C SER A 134 -12.89 -4.97 -4.65
N VAL A 135 -12.72 -6.00 -3.84
CA VAL A 135 -12.24 -7.32 -4.27
C VAL A 135 -13.21 -7.94 -5.27
N VAL A 136 -14.50 -7.96 -4.96
CA VAL A 136 -15.51 -8.49 -5.88
C VAL A 136 -15.47 -7.74 -7.22
N THR A 137 -15.46 -6.41 -7.18
CA THR A 137 -15.45 -5.56 -8.37
C THR A 137 -14.19 -5.76 -9.22
N PHE A 138 -13.03 -5.85 -8.58
CA PHE A 138 -11.74 -6.05 -9.25
C PHE A 138 -11.71 -7.38 -10.02
N PHE A 139 -12.08 -8.50 -9.38
CA PHE A 139 -12.06 -9.80 -10.05
C PHE A 139 -13.14 -9.91 -11.14
N GLU A 140 -14.31 -9.30 -10.96
CA GLU A 140 -15.33 -9.22 -12.01
C GLU A 140 -14.86 -8.38 -13.22
N GLU A 141 -14.17 -7.26 -12.98
CA GLU A 141 -13.59 -6.44 -14.05
C GLU A 141 -12.49 -7.21 -14.78
N ARG A 142 -11.65 -7.96 -14.05
CA ARG A 142 -10.64 -8.83 -14.65
C ARG A 142 -11.26 -9.85 -15.59
N GLN A 143 -12.26 -10.60 -15.13
CA GLN A 143 -12.99 -11.58 -15.95
C GLN A 143 -13.64 -10.94 -17.19
N ARG A 144 -14.16 -9.71 -17.05
CA ARG A 144 -14.77 -8.93 -18.13
C ARG A 144 -13.73 -8.54 -19.19
N VAL A 145 -12.58 -8.01 -18.78
CA VAL A 145 -11.48 -7.64 -19.67
C VAL A 145 -10.90 -8.86 -20.37
N ASP A 146 -10.68 -9.96 -19.65
CA ASP A 146 -10.17 -11.22 -20.23
C ASP A 146 -11.14 -11.81 -21.26
N ALA A 147 -12.45 -11.60 -21.08
CA ALA A 147 -13.48 -11.99 -22.03
C ALA A 147 -13.65 -11.01 -23.21
N GLY A 148 -12.82 -9.96 -23.30
CA GLY A 148 -12.91 -8.93 -24.35
C GLY A 148 -14.17 -8.07 -24.29
N LYS A 149 -14.84 -8.03 -23.12
CA LYS A 149 -16.04 -7.20 -22.91
C LYS A 149 -15.63 -5.74 -22.63
N GLU A 150 -16.58 -4.83 -22.85
CA GLU A 150 -16.40 -3.43 -22.49
C GLU A 150 -16.14 -3.29 -20.99
N LYS A 151 -15.07 -2.55 -20.64
CA LYS A 151 -14.64 -2.21 -19.28
C LYS A 151 -15.74 -1.46 -18.52
N MET A 152 -15.75 -1.57 -17.19
CA MET A 152 -16.57 -0.70 -16.36
C MET A 152 -16.20 0.78 -16.57
N ASN A 153 -17.20 1.66 -16.48
CA ASN A 153 -16.97 3.11 -16.51
C ASN A 153 -15.91 3.50 -15.47
N TYR A 154 -14.98 4.39 -15.83
CA TYR A 154 -13.83 4.71 -14.98
C TYR A 154 -14.21 5.26 -13.60
N SER A 155 -15.15 6.20 -13.55
CA SER A 155 -15.59 6.79 -12.28
C SER A 155 -16.24 5.76 -11.37
N GLU A 156 -17.06 4.87 -11.94
CA GLU A 156 -17.69 3.78 -11.19
C GLU A 156 -16.65 2.78 -10.67
N TYR A 157 -15.72 2.36 -11.54
CA TYR A 157 -14.69 1.39 -11.21
C TYR A 157 -13.75 1.92 -10.12
N LEU A 158 -13.24 3.14 -10.29
CA LEU A 158 -12.32 3.77 -9.34
C LEU A 158 -12.99 4.00 -7.97
N LEU A 159 -14.28 4.37 -7.97
CA LEU A 159 -15.04 4.53 -6.72
C LEU A 159 -15.23 3.19 -6.01
N LYS A 160 -15.64 2.14 -6.73
CA LYS A 160 -15.88 0.82 -6.12
C LYS A 160 -14.61 0.13 -5.63
N VAL A 161 -13.51 0.27 -6.35
CA VAL A 161 -12.25 -0.43 -6.03
C VAL A 161 -11.38 0.38 -5.06
N SER A 162 -11.27 1.70 -5.28
CA SER A 162 -10.34 2.54 -4.53
C SER A 162 -11.04 3.57 -3.63
N GLY A 163 -12.37 3.70 -3.69
CA GLY A 163 -13.08 4.75 -2.94
C GLY A 163 -12.74 6.16 -3.42
N LEU A 164 -12.21 6.28 -4.64
CA LEU A 164 -11.71 7.53 -5.21
C LEU A 164 -12.57 8.00 -6.37
N GLU A 165 -12.66 9.31 -6.50
CA GLU A 165 -13.22 9.95 -7.69
C GLU A 165 -12.09 10.36 -8.63
N PRO A 166 -12.29 10.26 -9.96
CA PRO A 166 -11.34 10.79 -10.92
C PRO A 166 -11.07 12.26 -10.65
N THR A 167 -9.80 12.59 -10.36
CA THR A 167 -9.40 13.94 -9.96
C THR A 167 -8.29 14.45 -10.87
N LEU A 168 -8.50 15.63 -11.44
CA LEU A 168 -7.45 16.37 -12.13
C LEU A 168 -6.73 17.28 -11.13
N ILE A 169 -5.46 17.00 -10.88
CA ILE A 169 -4.62 17.81 -10.01
C ILE A 169 -4.26 19.12 -10.75
N PRO A 170 -4.41 20.31 -10.12
CA PRO A 170 -4.17 21.58 -10.79
C PRO A 170 -2.77 21.70 -11.41
N TRP A 171 -2.69 22.10 -12.68
CA TRP A 171 -1.42 22.22 -13.40
C TRP A 171 -0.50 23.27 -12.79
N GLU A 172 -1.08 24.34 -12.23
CA GLU A 172 -0.36 25.40 -11.54
C GLU A 172 0.40 24.87 -10.32
N LEU A 173 -0.20 23.89 -9.61
CA LEU A 173 0.45 23.21 -8.50
C LEU A 173 1.60 22.33 -8.97
N LEU A 174 1.39 21.53 -10.04
CA LEU A 174 2.48 20.74 -10.62
C LEU A 174 3.64 21.62 -11.05
N GLU A 175 3.37 22.81 -11.60
CA GLU A 175 4.44 23.74 -12.00
C GLU A 175 5.16 24.37 -10.81
N LYS A 176 4.43 24.72 -9.74
CA LYS A 176 5.01 25.19 -8.48
C LYS A 176 5.95 24.13 -7.89
N ASP A 177 5.51 22.89 -7.82
CA ASP A 177 6.30 21.80 -7.25
C ASP A 177 7.48 21.39 -8.15
N ARG A 178 7.30 21.47 -9.47
CA ARG A 178 8.39 21.33 -10.44
C ARG A 178 9.45 22.39 -10.22
N SER A 179 9.05 23.66 -10.08
CA SER A 179 9.99 24.77 -9.85
C SER A 179 10.80 24.56 -8.57
N LYS A 180 10.12 24.23 -7.45
CA LYS A 180 10.79 23.89 -6.17
C LYS A 180 11.77 22.72 -6.32
N THR A 181 11.37 21.65 -7.02
CA THR A 181 12.20 20.47 -7.23
C THR A 181 13.44 20.81 -8.06
N LEU A 182 13.30 21.64 -9.09
CA LEU A 182 14.43 22.12 -9.89
C LEU A 182 15.33 23.09 -9.13
N ASP A 183 14.80 23.88 -8.20
CA ASP A 183 15.62 24.74 -7.33
C ASP A 183 16.52 23.92 -6.39
N ILE A 184 15.99 22.83 -5.84
CA ILE A 184 16.78 21.85 -5.07
C ILE A 184 17.87 21.26 -5.97
N PHE A 185 17.50 20.77 -7.15
CA PHE A 185 18.46 20.18 -8.09
C PHE A 185 19.57 21.18 -8.47
N ARG A 186 19.22 22.43 -8.79
CA ARG A 186 20.17 23.49 -9.11
C ARG A 186 21.16 23.73 -7.97
N THR A 187 20.68 23.70 -6.72
CA THR A 187 21.51 23.87 -5.53
C THR A 187 22.51 22.72 -5.37
N ILE A 188 22.07 21.48 -5.64
CA ILE A 188 22.91 20.28 -5.56
C ILE A 188 24.01 20.30 -6.62
N VAL A 189 23.69 20.71 -7.85
CA VAL A 189 24.60 20.52 -8.99
C VAL A 189 25.45 21.74 -9.34
N LYS A 190 25.09 22.94 -8.84
CA LYS A 190 25.90 24.16 -9.03
C LYS A 190 27.37 23.99 -8.59
N PRO A 191 27.70 23.37 -7.44
CA PRO A 191 29.09 23.18 -7.02
C PRO A 191 29.92 22.26 -7.93
N ILE A 192 29.28 21.36 -8.67
CA ILE A 192 29.94 20.41 -9.58
C ILE A 192 29.92 20.88 -11.05
N GLY A 193 29.49 22.11 -11.31
CA GLY A 193 29.55 22.74 -12.63
C GLY A 193 28.57 22.18 -13.66
N VAL A 194 27.53 21.46 -13.24
CA VAL A 194 26.48 21.00 -14.17
C VAL A 194 25.48 22.12 -14.38
N GLU A 195 25.26 22.47 -15.64
CA GLU A 195 24.27 23.44 -16.07
C GLU A 195 23.15 22.76 -16.87
N PHE A 196 21.94 23.29 -16.81
CA PHE A 196 20.81 22.80 -17.58
C PHE A 196 19.81 23.93 -17.89
N GLU A 197 19.12 23.80 -19.02
CA GLU A 197 18.04 24.71 -19.41
C GLU A 197 16.71 24.22 -18.84
N GLU A 198 16.20 24.93 -17.84
CA GLU A 198 14.95 24.57 -17.13
C GLU A 198 13.73 24.45 -18.04
N LYS A 199 13.67 25.21 -19.13
CA LYS A 199 12.54 25.17 -20.07
C LYS A 199 12.60 23.98 -21.01
N SER A 200 13.72 23.28 -21.08
CA SER A 200 13.94 22.11 -21.94
C SER A 200 13.87 20.83 -21.10
N PRO A 201 12.78 20.03 -21.19
CA PRO A 201 12.68 18.76 -20.47
C PRO A 201 13.83 17.80 -20.81
N ALA A 202 14.35 17.85 -22.04
CA ALA A 202 15.50 17.05 -22.45
C ALA A 202 16.80 17.48 -21.76
N SER A 203 17.02 18.79 -21.61
CA SER A 203 18.21 19.32 -20.91
C SER A 203 18.16 18.96 -19.42
N VAL A 204 17.01 19.15 -18.77
CA VAL A 204 16.77 18.75 -17.38
C VAL A 204 16.99 17.24 -17.20
N GLY A 205 16.37 16.41 -18.06
CA GLY A 205 16.50 14.97 -17.99
C GLY A 205 17.93 14.47 -18.18
N ALA A 206 18.68 15.05 -19.12
CA ALA A 206 20.09 14.70 -19.34
C ALA A 206 20.97 15.06 -18.13
N ALA A 207 20.77 16.24 -17.53
CA ALA A 207 21.50 16.65 -16.33
C ALA A 207 21.17 15.76 -15.12
N LEU A 208 19.89 15.45 -14.89
CA LEU A 208 19.46 14.54 -13.83
C LEU A 208 20.06 13.14 -14.02
N PHE A 209 19.98 12.59 -15.23
CA PHE A 209 20.54 11.27 -15.53
C PHE A 209 22.06 11.23 -15.31
N GLY A 210 22.79 12.26 -15.78
CA GLY A 210 24.22 12.38 -15.54
C GLY A 210 24.56 12.48 -14.04
N TYR A 211 23.76 13.24 -13.28
CA TYR A 211 23.91 13.34 -11.83
C TYR A 211 23.70 11.99 -11.12
N GLN A 212 22.62 11.28 -11.45
CA GLN A 212 22.30 9.98 -10.85
C GLN A 212 23.36 8.92 -11.14
N LEU A 213 23.92 8.92 -12.35
CA LEU A 213 25.00 7.99 -12.71
C LEU A 213 26.24 8.11 -11.82
N ILE A 214 26.55 9.32 -11.33
CA ILE A 214 27.71 9.57 -10.45
C ILE A 214 27.43 9.06 -9.02
N ARG A 215 26.16 9.00 -8.62
CA ARG A 215 25.70 8.65 -7.26
C ARG A 215 25.11 7.25 -7.15
N ARG A 216 25.26 6.45 -8.19
CA ARG A 216 24.60 5.15 -8.34
C ARG A 216 25.24 4.10 -7.44
N TYR A 217 24.39 3.22 -6.92
CA TYR A 217 24.78 1.99 -6.24
C TYR A 217 24.72 0.79 -7.19
N HIS A 218 25.66 -0.15 -7.02
CA HIS A 218 25.88 -1.25 -7.96
C HIS A 218 25.57 -2.63 -7.38
N SER A 219 25.29 -2.72 -6.08
CA SER A 219 24.96 -3.99 -5.44
C SER A 219 23.72 -3.89 -4.53
N PRO A 220 22.87 -4.92 -4.52
CA PRO A 220 21.79 -5.08 -3.53
C PRO A 220 22.26 -4.96 -2.07
N MET A 221 23.49 -5.41 -1.78
CA MET A 221 24.05 -5.38 -0.44
C MET A 221 24.31 -3.95 0.04
N GLU A 222 24.97 -3.12 -0.77
CA GLU A 222 25.20 -1.70 -0.44
C GLU A 222 23.89 -0.94 -0.29
N ILE A 223 22.91 -1.22 -1.17
CA ILE A 223 21.59 -0.58 -1.10
C ILE A 223 20.88 -0.94 0.20
N ASN A 224 20.92 -2.21 0.61
CA ASN A 224 20.33 -2.65 1.88
C ASN A 224 20.99 -1.98 3.10
N GLU A 225 22.32 -1.85 3.10
CA GLU A 225 23.04 -1.18 4.19
C GLU A 225 22.66 0.30 4.29
N ARG A 226 22.58 0.99 3.16
CA ARG A 226 22.13 2.39 3.09
C ARG A 226 20.67 2.55 3.48
N PHE A 227 19.80 1.68 2.97
CA PHE A 227 18.38 1.69 3.29
C PHE A 227 18.18 1.58 4.81
N LYS A 228 18.85 0.60 5.43
CA LYS A 228 18.75 0.38 6.87
C LYS A 228 19.27 1.57 7.69
N PHE A 229 20.38 2.17 7.26
CA PHE A 229 20.93 3.37 7.91
C PHE A 229 19.90 4.51 7.98
N TYR A 230 19.20 4.78 6.87
CA TYR A 230 18.18 5.83 6.81
C TYR A 230 16.91 5.45 7.57
N ASP A 231 16.42 4.22 7.38
CA ASP A 231 15.23 3.71 8.08
C ASP A 231 15.39 3.80 9.61
N ASP A 232 16.53 3.37 10.17
CA ASP A 232 16.78 3.42 11.61
C ASP A 232 16.65 4.86 12.18
N GLY A 233 17.14 5.87 11.43
CA GLY A 233 17.04 7.28 11.82
C GLY A 233 15.65 7.88 11.62
N HIS A 234 15.06 7.69 10.43
CA HIS A 234 13.76 8.26 10.08
C HIS A 234 12.65 7.67 10.92
N ARG A 235 12.73 6.38 11.22
CA ARG A 235 11.75 5.69 12.06
C ARG A 235 11.73 6.23 13.48
N PHE A 236 12.88 6.59 14.03
CA PHE A 236 12.94 7.29 15.32
C PHE A 236 12.19 8.63 15.26
N GLN A 237 12.42 9.43 14.22
CA GLN A 237 11.74 10.72 14.02
C GLN A 237 10.22 10.57 13.85
N VAL A 238 9.77 9.56 13.11
CA VAL A 238 8.34 9.22 12.98
C VAL A 238 7.76 8.78 14.33
N GLY A 239 8.48 7.95 15.10
CA GLY A 239 8.08 7.54 16.45
C GLY A 239 7.88 8.72 17.40
N MET A 240 8.75 9.73 17.32
CA MET A 240 8.61 10.99 18.07
C MET A 240 7.35 11.77 17.68
N ALA A 241 7.04 11.87 16.38
CA ALA A 241 5.81 12.52 15.90
C ALA A 241 4.52 11.78 16.35
N LEU A 242 4.63 10.46 16.55
CA LEU A 242 3.58 9.57 17.08
C LEU A 242 3.54 9.51 18.62
N GLY A 243 3.99 10.57 19.30
CA GLY A 243 3.95 10.68 20.76
C GLY A 243 5.07 9.95 21.49
N GLY A 244 6.25 9.82 20.86
CA GLY A 244 7.41 9.18 21.46
C GLY A 244 7.35 7.65 21.47
N ARG A 245 6.68 7.06 20.48
CA ARG A 245 6.59 5.61 20.33
C ARG A 245 7.92 5.02 19.87
N ASP A 246 8.30 3.88 20.44
CA ASP A 246 9.41 3.08 19.95
C ASP A 246 8.95 2.18 18.80
N LEU A 247 9.32 2.55 17.58
CA LEU A 247 8.95 1.81 16.37
C LEU A 247 10.04 0.80 15.94
N ARG A 248 11.13 0.65 16.71
CA ARG A 248 12.21 -0.29 16.37
C ARG A 248 11.75 -1.75 16.39
N ASP A 249 10.62 -2.06 17.04
CA ASP A 249 10.03 -3.40 17.05
C ASP A 249 9.30 -3.77 15.74
N VAL A 250 9.11 -2.82 14.82
CA VAL A 250 8.50 -3.08 13.51
C VAL A 250 9.53 -3.74 12.59
N GLN A 251 9.51 -5.07 12.47
CA GLN A 251 10.50 -5.82 11.70
C GLN A 251 9.96 -6.27 10.35
N PHE A 252 10.81 -6.24 9.32
CA PHE A 252 10.57 -6.82 8.00
C PHE A 252 11.89 -7.27 7.36
N ASN A 253 11.81 -8.20 6.41
CA ASN A 253 12.97 -8.68 5.66
C ASN A 253 12.98 -8.06 4.26
N VAL A 254 14.14 -7.60 3.79
CA VAL A 254 14.29 -7.16 2.39
C VAL A 254 14.67 -8.36 1.53
N VAL A 255 13.90 -8.62 0.48
CA VAL A 255 14.12 -9.71 -0.48
C VAL A 255 14.31 -9.12 -1.87
N TRP A 256 15.46 -9.37 -2.48
CA TRP A 256 15.75 -8.92 -3.84
C TRP A 256 15.24 -9.91 -4.88
N VAL A 257 14.52 -9.41 -5.88
CA VAL A 257 13.99 -10.20 -7.00
C VAL A 257 14.36 -9.55 -8.33
N GLU A 258 14.23 -10.29 -9.43
CA GLU A 258 14.42 -9.77 -10.79
C GLU A 258 13.14 -10.02 -11.60
N GLU A 259 12.19 -9.09 -11.51
CA GLU A 259 10.89 -9.22 -12.18
C GLU A 259 10.64 -8.05 -13.13
N ASP A 260 10.13 -8.32 -14.34
CA ASP A 260 9.68 -7.24 -15.23
C ASP A 260 8.33 -6.68 -14.77
N LYS A 261 8.38 -5.93 -13.67
CA LYS A 261 7.25 -5.24 -13.06
C LYS A 261 7.54 -3.75 -12.93
N TRP A 262 6.50 -2.93 -12.96
CA TRP A 262 6.65 -1.47 -12.90
C TRP A 262 7.14 -0.98 -11.53
N TRP A 263 6.91 -1.74 -10.46
CA TRP A 263 7.32 -1.40 -9.09
C TRP A 263 8.80 -1.67 -8.83
N ARG A 264 9.39 -0.86 -7.95
CA ARG A 264 10.80 -0.98 -7.49
C ARG A 264 10.90 -1.59 -6.11
N MET A 265 10.00 -1.19 -5.22
CA MET A 265 9.78 -1.78 -3.92
C MET A 265 8.29 -2.10 -3.78
N HIS A 266 8.00 -3.18 -3.06
CA HIS A 266 6.65 -3.62 -2.76
C HIS A 266 6.67 -4.34 -1.41
N GLU A 267 5.91 -3.81 -0.47
CA GLU A 267 5.67 -4.39 0.83
C GLU A 267 4.76 -5.61 0.75
N ARG A 268 4.88 -6.52 1.72
CA ARG A 268 3.92 -7.58 1.97
C ARG A 268 3.94 -7.93 3.45
N MET A 269 2.82 -7.77 4.12
CA MET A 269 2.64 -8.16 5.52
C MET A 269 1.77 -9.41 5.58
N GLY A 270 2.35 -10.53 5.15
CA GLY A 270 1.66 -11.81 5.03
C GLY A 270 1.52 -12.56 6.36
N LEU A 271 0.69 -13.61 6.36
CA LEU A 271 0.57 -14.54 7.50
C LEU A 271 1.92 -15.19 7.90
N GLU A 272 2.85 -15.29 6.96
CA GLU A 272 4.19 -15.87 7.17
C GLU A 272 5.24 -14.87 7.67
N GLY A 273 4.91 -13.58 7.68
CA GLY A 273 5.79 -12.49 8.10
C GLY A 273 5.81 -11.32 7.12
N ASN A 274 6.57 -10.30 7.52
CA ASN A 274 6.71 -9.04 6.81
C ASN A 274 7.91 -9.08 5.87
N THR A 275 7.68 -8.79 4.59
CA THR A 275 8.71 -8.77 3.54
C THR A 275 8.59 -7.48 2.74
N LEU A 276 9.73 -6.86 2.45
CA LEU A 276 9.86 -5.80 1.46
C LEU A 276 10.58 -6.39 0.25
N TYR A 277 9.86 -6.57 -0.85
CA TYR A 277 10.44 -7.00 -2.10
C TYR A 277 11.10 -5.82 -2.79
N ALA A 278 12.37 -5.95 -3.17
CA ALA A 278 13.13 -4.94 -3.91
C ALA A 278 13.51 -5.49 -5.30
N ASN A 279 13.22 -4.73 -6.35
CA ASN A 279 13.33 -5.20 -7.72
C ASN A 279 14.66 -4.76 -8.35
N TRP A 280 15.50 -5.74 -8.67
CA TRP A 280 16.78 -5.58 -9.36
C TRP A 280 16.70 -5.83 -10.88
N HIS A 281 15.50 -5.85 -11.46
CA HIS A 281 15.30 -5.98 -12.91
C HIS A 281 16.00 -4.85 -13.68
N GLU A 282 16.42 -5.13 -14.92
CA GLU A 282 17.24 -4.20 -15.73
C GLU A 282 16.64 -2.80 -15.89
N ARG A 283 15.30 -2.71 -15.92
CA ARG A 283 14.55 -1.43 -16.01
C ARG A 283 14.74 -0.53 -14.78
N HIS A 284 15.14 -1.09 -13.64
CA HIS A 284 15.29 -0.36 -12.37
C HIS A 284 16.75 -0.23 -11.93
N ARG A 285 17.65 -1.09 -12.41
CA ARG A 285 19.07 -1.12 -11.98
C ARG A 285 19.77 0.23 -12.05
N GLN A 286 19.39 1.08 -13.00
CA GLN A 286 20.01 2.40 -13.19
C GLN A 286 19.44 3.50 -12.28
N SER A 287 18.33 3.21 -11.58
CA SER A 287 17.61 4.20 -10.76
C SER A 287 17.94 4.13 -9.26
N TRP A 288 18.83 3.23 -8.85
CA TRP A 288 19.27 3.12 -7.46
C TRP A 288 20.42 4.09 -7.19
N ASP A 289 20.08 5.30 -6.73
CA ASP A 289 21.01 6.32 -6.24
C ASP A 289 20.75 6.65 -4.76
N GLU A 290 21.65 7.43 -4.14
CA GLU A 290 21.54 7.85 -2.73
C GLU A 290 20.16 8.39 -2.34
N GLY A 291 19.65 9.34 -3.13
CA GLY A 291 18.39 10.02 -2.84
C GLY A 291 17.19 9.09 -2.96
N VAL A 292 17.20 8.20 -3.97
CA VAL A 292 16.15 7.19 -4.16
C VAL A 292 16.14 6.20 -3.00
N ILE A 293 17.29 5.76 -2.50
CA ILE A 293 17.38 4.84 -1.37
C ILE A 293 16.81 5.48 -0.11
N GLU A 294 17.24 6.71 0.22
CA GLU A 294 16.73 7.44 1.39
C GLU A 294 15.23 7.76 1.29
N MET A 295 14.76 8.13 0.09
CA MET A 295 13.33 8.31 -0.19
C MET A 295 12.55 7.02 0.11
N TYR A 296 12.98 5.86 -0.41
CA TYR A 296 12.32 4.59 -0.14
C TYR A 296 12.42 4.17 1.33
N SER A 297 13.52 4.48 2.00
CA SER A 297 13.70 4.25 3.45
C SER A 297 12.78 5.12 4.29
N THR A 298 12.28 6.22 3.73
CA THR A 298 11.26 7.07 4.35
C THR A 298 9.85 6.56 4.07
N HIS A 299 9.63 6.00 2.89
CA HIS A 299 8.33 5.56 2.38
C HIS A 299 7.93 4.16 2.86
N GLU A 300 8.71 3.12 2.54
CA GLU A 300 8.34 1.71 2.72
C GLU A 300 8.10 1.32 4.18
N PRO A 301 8.92 1.77 5.16
CA PRO A 301 8.68 1.43 6.57
C PRO A 301 7.31 1.88 7.08
N GLN A 302 6.70 2.92 6.47
CA GLN A 302 5.40 3.44 6.93
C GLN A 302 4.28 2.42 6.75
N HIS A 303 4.32 1.60 5.69
CA HIS A 303 3.33 0.54 5.48
C HIS A 303 3.36 -0.50 6.61
N PHE A 304 4.58 -0.91 7.02
CA PHE A 304 4.76 -1.83 8.14
C PHE A 304 4.39 -1.22 9.50
N ILE A 305 4.69 0.08 9.71
CA ILE A 305 4.32 0.81 10.92
C ILE A 305 2.79 0.91 11.03
N LEU A 306 2.11 1.24 9.93
CA LEU A 306 0.65 1.28 9.84
C LEU A 306 0.04 -0.07 10.21
N ALA A 307 0.48 -1.16 9.58
CA ALA A 307 0.01 -2.50 9.88
C ALA A 307 0.25 -2.91 11.35
N TYR A 308 1.42 -2.56 11.89
CA TYR A 308 1.77 -2.83 13.29
C TYR A 308 0.82 -2.11 14.26
N LEU A 309 0.54 -0.82 14.02
CA LEU A 309 -0.31 -0.03 14.91
C LEU A 309 -1.80 -0.44 14.80
N ILE A 310 -2.27 -0.80 13.60
CA ILE A 310 -3.60 -1.41 13.44
C ILE A 310 -3.70 -2.70 14.25
N ARG A 311 -2.68 -3.56 14.17
CA ARG A 311 -2.61 -4.79 14.98
C ARG A 311 -2.68 -4.49 16.48
N GLU A 312 -1.96 -3.49 16.98
CA GLU A 312 -2.05 -3.12 18.40
C GLU A 312 -3.48 -2.76 18.81
N GLU A 313 -4.19 -1.97 18.01
CA GLU A 313 -5.55 -1.53 18.30
C GLU A 313 -6.57 -2.68 18.24
N ILE A 314 -6.37 -3.66 17.33
CA ILE A 314 -7.15 -4.90 17.32
C ILE A 314 -6.89 -5.71 18.59
N LEU A 315 -5.63 -5.88 19.00
CA LEU A 315 -5.27 -6.65 20.21
C LEU A 315 -5.79 -6.01 21.50
N LYS A 316 -5.95 -4.68 21.54
CA LYS A 316 -6.59 -3.95 22.64
C LYS A 316 -8.13 -4.04 22.61
N GLY A 317 -8.72 -4.58 21.55
CA GLY A 317 -10.17 -4.67 21.37
C GLY A 317 -10.83 -3.38 20.90
N HIS A 318 -10.03 -2.39 20.46
CA HIS A 318 -10.53 -1.13 19.95
C HIS A 318 -11.08 -1.28 18.53
N LEU A 319 -10.46 -2.14 17.72
CA LEU A 319 -10.87 -2.44 16.34
C LEU A 319 -11.37 -3.88 16.18
N ASP A 320 -12.32 -4.08 15.27
CA ASP A 320 -12.69 -5.41 14.80
C ASP A 320 -11.51 -6.10 14.07
N PRO A 321 -11.23 -7.39 14.31
CA PRO A 321 -10.15 -8.12 13.63
C PRO A 321 -10.21 -8.09 12.11
N ALA A 322 -11.41 -8.05 11.49
CA ALA A 322 -11.55 -8.02 10.04
C ALA A 322 -11.06 -6.69 9.44
N ALA A 323 -11.01 -5.60 10.21
CA ALA A 323 -10.41 -4.34 9.77
C ALA A 323 -8.89 -4.44 9.57
N GLY A 324 -8.26 -5.50 10.08
CA GLY A 324 -6.85 -5.79 9.88
C GLY A 324 -6.51 -6.49 8.56
N ILE A 325 -7.50 -6.80 7.72
CA ILE A 325 -7.31 -7.42 6.39
C ILE A 325 -7.38 -6.32 5.33
N LEU A 326 -6.25 -6.01 4.71
CA LEU A 326 -6.14 -4.96 3.70
C LEU A 326 -5.86 -5.60 2.34
N PRO A 327 -6.88 -5.75 1.47
CA PRO A 327 -6.69 -6.26 0.13
C PRO A 327 -6.00 -5.24 -0.78
N ILE A 328 -5.53 -5.70 -1.92
CA ILE A 328 -4.98 -4.84 -2.98
C ILE A 328 -5.53 -5.29 -4.36
N PRO A 329 -6.01 -4.36 -5.20
CA PRO A 329 -6.22 -2.94 -4.91
C PRO A 329 -7.38 -2.75 -3.91
N SER A 330 -7.35 -1.66 -3.13
CA SER A 330 -8.44 -1.37 -2.19
C SER A 330 -8.56 0.11 -1.86
N THR A 331 -9.63 0.44 -1.14
CA THR A 331 -9.87 1.79 -0.62
C THR A 331 -8.78 2.24 0.35
N MET A 332 -8.09 1.31 1.00
CA MET A 332 -6.98 1.62 1.91
C MET A 332 -5.76 2.18 1.17
N SER A 333 -5.58 1.87 -0.13
CA SER A 333 -4.43 2.34 -0.91
C SER A 333 -4.27 3.86 -0.89
N TYR A 334 -5.36 4.63 -0.78
CA TYR A 334 -5.30 6.08 -0.60
C TYR A 334 -4.63 6.48 0.73
N GLN A 335 -4.92 5.77 1.82
CA GLN A 335 -4.36 6.08 3.13
C GLN A 335 -2.92 5.59 3.27
N SER A 336 -2.59 4.35 2.86
CA SER A 336 -1.22 3.82 2.94
C SER A 336 -0.27 4.67 2.11
N GLU A 337 -0.60 4.83 0.82
CA GLU A 337 0.28 5.55 -0.09
C GLU A 337 0.35 7.03 0.26
N GLY A 338 -0.78 7.61 0.65
CA GLY A 338 -0.85 8.99 1.10
C GLY A 338 0.14 9.27 2.23
N ILE A 339 0.08 8.51 3.32
CA ILE A 339 0.99 8.75 4.45
C ILE A 339 2.42 8.35 4.12
N ALA A 340 2.66 7.26 3.40
CA ALA A 340 4.01 6.83 3.02
C ALA A 340 4.72 7.85 2.12
N GLN A 341 4.00 8.50 1.20
CA GLN A 341 4.56 9.55 0.33
C GLN A 341 4.76 10.90 1.03
N THR A 342 4.02 11.16 2.12
CA THR A 342 3.95 12.49 2.72
C THR A 342 4.36 12.54 4.20
N VAL A 343 4.85 11.45 4.78
CA VAL A 343 5.21 11.37 6.20
C VAL A 343 6.19 12.48 6.62
N SER A 344 7.12 12.87 5.76
CA SER A 344 8.07 13.97 6.02
C SER A 344 7.41 15.35 6.15
N GLN A 345 6.14 15.50 5.75
CA GLN A 345 5.39 16.74 5.91
C GLN A 345 4.67 16.83 7.26
N PHE A 346 4.66 15.73 8.00
CA PHE A 346 3.98 15.64 9.30
C PHE A 346 4.92 15.22 10.43
N ALA A 347 6.00 14.50 10.13
CA ALA A 347 7.07 14.19 11.05
C ALA A 347 8.33 15.02 10.68
N PRO A 348 9.10 15.50 11.67
CA PRO A 348 10.31 16.29 11.43
C PRO A 348 11.48 15.39 10.98
N ILE A 349 11.36 14.83 9.78
CA ILE A 349 12.37 13.94 9.21
C ILE A 349 13.49 14.78 8.59
N GLU A 350 14.72 14.52 9.00
CA GLU A 350 15.90 15.22 8.47
C GLU A 350 16.36 14.56 7.17
N LEU A 351 15.85 15.07 6.05
CA LEU A 351 16.15 14.55 4.72
C LEU A 351 17.38 15.21 4.10
N SER A 352 18.26 14.42 3.50
CA SER A 352 19.33 14.95 2.66
C SER A 352 18.79 15.73 1.46
N PRO A 353 19.56 16.67 0.86
CA PRO A 353 19.15 17.33 -0.38
C PRO A 353 18.84 16.34 -1.51
N ASP A 354 19.59 15.23 -1.60
CA ASP A 354 19.37 14.17 -2.57
C ASP A 354 18.01 13.48 -2.37
N ALA A 355 17.64 13.18 -1.13
CA ALA A 355 16.33 12.62 -0.80
C ALA A 355 15.19 13.61 -1.06
N GLN A 356 15.37 14.89 -0.73
CA GLN A 356 14.39 15.93 -1.04
C GLN A 356 14.14 16.05 -2.55
N LEU A 357 15.20 15.97 -3.36
CA LEU A 357 15.11 15.90 -4.82
C LEU A 357 14.37 14.64 -5.28
N ALA A 358 14.75 13.46 -4.78
CA ALA A 358 14.13 12.19 -5.14
C ALA A 358 12.63 12.15 -4.80
N ILE A 359 12.26 12.62 -3.60
CA ILE A 359 10.86 12.79 -3.17
C ILE A 359 10.13 13.74 -4.13
N GLY A 360 10.71 14.91 -4.44
CA GLY A 360 10.11 15.87 -5.37
C GLY A 360 9.84 15.28 -6.76
N LEU A 361 10.82 14.59 -7.33
CA LEU A 361 10.70 13.93 -8.63
C LEU A 361 9.68 12.79 -8.61
N TYR A 362 9.66 11.97 -7.56
CA TYR A 362 8.71 10.87 -7.41
C TYR A 362 7.27 11.37 -7.32
N ARG A 363 7.03 12.43 -6.55
CA ARG A 363 5.69 13.03 -6.39
C ARG A 363 5.21 13.68 -7.69
N LEU A 364 6.08 14.42 -8.38
CA LEU A 364 5.76 14.94 -9.71
C LEU A 364 5.39 13.83 -10.69
N GLU A 365 6.13 12.71 -10.67
CA GLU A 365 5.82 11.54 -11.49
C GLU A 365 4.41 11.02 -11.22
N LYS A 366 4.06 10.76 -9.95
CA LYS A 366 2.77 10.17 -9.58
C LYS A 366 1.59 11.09 -9.86
N ARG A 367 1.71 12.39 -9.58
CA ARG A 367 0.68 13.39 -9.88
C ARG A 367 0.50 13.57 -11.39
N ALA A 368 1.59 13.63 -12.15
CA ALA A 368 1.56 13.76 -13.59
C ALA A 368 0.92 12.53 -14.26
N LEU A 369 1.26 11.33 -13.79
CA LEU A 369 0.64 10.08 -14.23
C LEU A 369 -0.87 10.07 -13.93
N THR A 370 -1.27 10.47 -12.72
CA THR A 370 -2.68 10.60 -12.32
C THR A 370 -3.44 11.54 -13.25
N ASN A 371 -2.89 12.72 -13.57
CA ASN A 371 -3.48 13.63 -14.55
C ASN A 371 -3.56 13.00 -15.94
N GLY A 372 -2.55 12.24 -16.35
CA GLY A 372 -2.55 11.53 -17.63
C GLY A 372 -3.67 10.50 -17.73
N LEU A 373 -3.85 9.68 -16.69
CA LEU A 373 -4.94 8.69 -16.62
C LEU A 373 -6.31 9.36 -16.59
N TYR A 374 -6.47 10.44 -15.82
CA TYR A 374 -7.69 11.24 -15.82
C TYR A 374 -8.04 11.70 -17.24
N LEU A 375 -7.09 12.30 -17.97
CA LEU A 375 -7.32 12.82 -19.31
C LEU A 375 -7.73 11.71 -20.30
N LEU A 376 -7.05 10.57 -20.27
CA LEU A 376 -7.35 9.45 -21.19
C LEU A 376 -8.70 8.79 -20.90
N GLU A 377 -9.10 8.69 -19.63
CA GLU A 377 -10.36 8.03 -19.24
C GLU A 377 -11.57 8.97 -19.34
N THR A 378 -11.36 10.30 -19.42
CA THR A 378 -12.46 11.30 -19.47
C THR A 378 -12.59 12.02 -20.81
N ASP A 379 -11.57 11.95 -21.68
CA ASP A 379 -11.60 12.56 -23.02
C ASP A 379 -11.11 11.56 -24.07
N ALA A 380 -12.08 10.89 -24.71
CA ALA A 380 -11.83 9.88 -25.73
C ALA A 380 -11.18 10.45 -27.01
N SER A 381 -11.06 11.78 -27.16
CA SER A 381 -10.37 12.39 -28.30
C SER A 381 -8.84 12.41 -28.12
N LEU A 382 -8.34 12.23 -26.90
CA LEU A 382 -6.93 12.29 -26.59
C LEU A 382 -6.25 10.94 -26.79
N SER A 383 -5.19 10.93 -27.59
CA SER A 383 -4.30 9.77 -27.71
C SER A 383 -3.29 9.68 -26.55
N VAL A 384 -2.82 8.47 -26.25
CA VAL A 384 -1.71 8.24 -25.31
C VAL A 384 -0.49 9.12 -25.65
N ALA A 385 -0.14 9.22 -26.92
CA ALA A 385 0.99 10.03 -27.37
C ALA A 385 0.80 11.54 -27.09
N GLU A 386 -0.43 12.06 -27.23
CA GLU A 386 -0.74 13.45 -26.88
C GLU A 386 -0.61 13.71 -25.39
N VAL A 387 -1.16 12.82 -24.57
CA VAL A 387 -1.09 12.93 -23.11
C VAL A 387 0.35 12.80 -22.61
N THR A 388 1.13 11.85 -23.14
CA THR A 388 2.56 11.74 -22.85
C THR A 388 3.31 13.03 -23.15
N ARG A 389 3.04 13.68 -24.29
CA ARG A 389 3.67 14.98 -24.61
C ARG A 389 3.35 16.06 -23.58
N ARG A 390 2.13 16.06 -23.02
CA ARG A 390 1.69 17.02 -21.99
C ARG A 390 2.40 16.77 -20.66
N ILE A 391 2.49 15.52 -20.22
CA ILE A 391 2.93 15.20 -18.85
C ILE A 391 4.44 14.96 -18.72
N ARG A 392 5.16 14.66 -19.82
CA ARG A 392 6.60 14.31 -19.78
C ARG A 392 7.50 15.33 -19.08
N ARG A 393 7.12 16.61 -19.06
CA ARG A 393 7.88 17.68 -18.39
C ARG A 393 7.98 17.51 -16.87
N TYR A 394 7.10 16.70 -16.28
CA TYR A 394 7.03 16.39 -14.85
C TYR A 394 7.59 14.98 -14.54
N MET A 395 7.97 14.21 -15.56
CA MET A 395 8.47 12.84 -15.44
C MET A 395 9.90 12.76 -16.00
N SER A 396 10.79 13.65 -15.56
CA SER A 396 12.10 13.91 -16.19
C SER A 396 13.06 12.72 -16.22
N LEU A 397 12.81 11.69 -15.41
CA LEU A 397 13.60 10.45 -15.34
C LEU A 397 13.03 9.32 -16.21
N LYS A 398 11.92 9.53 -16.92
CA LYS A 398 11.32 8.52 -17.81
C LYS A 398 11.38 8.96 -19.26
N SER A 399 11.71 8.00 -20.12
CA SER A 399 11.58 8.18 -21.57
C SER A 399 10.10 8.28 -21.98
N PRO A 400 9.79 8.91 -23.12
CA PRO A 400 8.43 8.91 -23.66
C PRO A 400 7.83 7.51 -23.85
N LYS A 401 8.67 6.51 -24.16
CA LYS A 401 8.24 5.11 -24.31
C LYS A 401 7.76 4.53 -22.97
N GLU A 402 8.50 4.76 -21.90
CA GLU A 402 8.11 4.30 -20.56
C GLU A 402 6.84 5.00 -20.07
N ILE A 403 6.69 6.30 -20.35
CA ILE A 403 5.47 7.03 -20.00
C ILE A 403 4.26 6.49 -20.78
N ASN A 404 4.40 6.25 -22.09
CA ASN A 404 3.35 5.61 -22.90
C ASN A 404 2.95 4.27 -22.31
N GLN A 405 3.92 3.40 -22.00
CA GLN A 405 3.66 2.09 -21.43
C GLN A 405 2.89 2.19 -20.11
N LEU A 406 3.30 3.09 -19.20
CA LEU A 406 2.59 3.27 -17.92
C LEU A 406 1.16 3.77 -18.11
N LEU A 407 0.92 4.66 -19.07
CA LEU A 407 -0.43 5.13 -19.40
C LEU A 407 -1.27 4.01 -20.01
N GLU A 408 -0.71 3.24 -20.95
CA GLU A 408 -1.37 2.08 -21.55
C GLU A 408 -1.74 1.05 -20.49
N GLU A 409 -0.81 0.72 -19.59
CA GLU A 409 -1.07 -0.18 -18.45
C GLU A 409 -2.19 0.37 -17.56
N GLY A 410 -2.13 1.66 -17.20
CA GLY A 410 -3.13 2.30 -16.34
C GLY A 410 -4.52 2.47 -16.96
N ILE A 411 -4.69 2.36 -18.29
CA ILE A 411 -6.02 2.36 -18.92
C ILE A 411 -6.48 0.96 -19.33
N THR A 412 -5.58 -0.03 -19.43
CA THR A 412 -5.94 -1.37 -19.94
C THR A 412 -5.98 -2.44 -18.85
N LYS A 413 -5.10 -2.36 -17.85
CA LYS A 413 -4.99 -3.37 -16.81
C LYS A 413 -5.86 -2.98 -15.60
N PRO A 414 -6.79 -3.85 -15.15
CA PRO A 414 -7.71 -3.52 -14.05
C PRO A 414 -7.01 -3.08 -12.76
N PHE A 415 -5.87 -3.69 -12.42
CA PHE A 415 -5.13 -3.37 -11.20
C PHE A 415 -4.56 -1.94 -11.27
N GLU A 416 -3.76 -1.66 -12.30
CA GLU A 416 -3.11 -0.37 -12.49
C GLU A 416 -4.12 0.76 -12.65
N ARG A 417 -5.26 0.50 -13.30
CA ARG A 417 -6.36 1.47 -13.48
C ARG A 417 -6.98 1.95 -12.17
N ALA A 418 -7.01 1.11 -11.15
CA ALA A 418 -7.50 1.49 -9.82
C ALA A 418 -6.37 2.00 -8.91
N TYR A 419 -5.21 1.34 -8.94
CA TYR A 419 -4.15 1.57 -7.96
C TYR A 419 -3.25 2.77 -8.28
N LEU A 420 -2.88 3.00 -9.54
CA LEU A 420 -1.95 4.09 -9.89
C LEU A 420 -2.46 5.50 -9.53
N PRO A 421 -3.76 5.83 -9.70
CA PRO A 421 -4.30 7.12 -9.28
C PRO A 421 -4.21 7.36 -7.76
N ALA A 422 -4.22 6.30 -6.94
CA ALA A 422 -4.20 6.44 -5.49
C ALA A 422 -2.96 7.18 -4.99
N TYR A 423 -1.79 6.93 -5.58
CA TYR A 423 -0.56 7.66 -5.29
C TYR A 423 -0.71 9.17 -5.53
N GLY A 424 -1.12 9.60 -6.72
CA GLY A 424 -1.14 11.03 -7.03
C GLY A 424 -2.24 11.80 -6.29
N ILE A 425 -3.43 11.19 -6.14
CA ILE A 425 -4.56 11.81 -5.45
C ILE A 425 -4.27 11.95 -3.95
N SER A 426 -3.80 10.88 -3.30
CA SER A 426 -3.49 10.93 -1.87
C SER A 426 -2.34 11.89 -1.54
N ASP A 427 -1.25 11.86 -2.30
CA ASP A 427 -0.14 12.80 -2.12
C ASP A 427 -0.58 14.26 -2.29
N TYR A 428 -1.43 14.56 -3.29
CA TYR A 428 -1.99 15.90 -3.47
C TYR A 428 -2.82 16.34 -2.27
N GLU A 429 -3.76 15.51 -1.83
CA GLU A 429 -4.68 15.87 -0.76
C GLU A 429 -3.98 15.99 0.60
N PHE A 430 -3.10 15.04 0.95
CA PHE A 430 -2.37 15.06 2.23
C PHE A 430 -1.43 16.26 2.32
N THR A 431 -0.81 16.65 1.19
CA THR A 431 0.07 17.81 1.15
C THR A 431 -0.72 19.11 1.25
N THR A 432 -1.85 19.19 0.55
CA THR A 432 -2.74 20.34 0.65
C THR A 432 -3.26 20.52 2.07
N PHE A 433 -3.55 19.42 2.78
CA PHE A 433 -3.87 19.46 4.20
C PHE A 433 -2.66 19.92 5.04
N SER A 434 -1.48 19.35 4.83
CA SER A 434 -0.26 19.70 5.57
C SER A 434 0.18 21.17 5.39
N GLU A 435 -0.07 21.78 4.22
CA GLU A 435 0.20 23.21 4.01
C GLU A 435 -0.74 24.14 4.81
N LYS A 436 -1.92 23.64 5.21
CA LYS A 436 -2.91 24.41 5.99
C LYS A 436 -2.85 24.13 7.48
N ALA A 437 -2.45 22.91 7.86
CA ALA A 437 -2.44 22.46 9.24
C ALA A 437 -1.23 23.02 10.03
N ASP A 438 -1.44 23.36 11.29
CA ASP A 438 -0.38 23.65 12.24
C ASP A 438 0.29 22.36 12.80
N GLY A 439 1.31 22.51 13.65
CA GLY A 439 2.04 21.36 14.20
C GLY A 439 1.17 20.41 15.06
N THR A 440 0.20 20.94 15.79
CA THR A 440 -0.71 20.13 16.62
C THR A 440 -1.66 19.34 15.74
N GLN A 441 -2.25 20.01 14.74
CA GLN A 441 -3.15 19.41 13.76
C GLN A 441 -2.46 18.31 12.94
N LYS A 442 -1.20 18.53 12.53
CA LYS A 442 -0.38 17.53 11.85
C LYS A 442 -0.13 16.30 12.72
N SER A 443 0.23 16.49 14.00
CA SER A 443 0.44 15.38 14.93
C SER A 443 -0.85 14.60 15.17
N GLU A 444 -1.99 15.28 15.32
CA GLU A 444 -3.29 14.62 15.46
C GLU A 444 -3.62 13.76 14.22
N PHE A 445 -3.44 14.31 13.02
CA PHE A 445 -3.69 13.61 11.78
C PHE A 445 -2.85 12.35 11.65
N VAL A 446 -1.53 12.45 11.87
CA VAL A 446 -0.60 11.30 11.82
C VAL A 446 -1.01 10.24 12.81
N ASN A 447 -1.32 10.60 14.05
CA ASN A 447 -1.77 9.63 15.05
C ASN A 447 -3.04 8.89 14.62
N ARG A 448 -4.01 9.58 14.03
CA ARG A 448 -5.25 8.95 13.53
C ARG A 448 -4.99 8.06 12.32
N VAL A 449 -4.25 8.54 11.33
CA VAL A 449 -3.95 7.82 10.09
C VAL A 449 -3.10 6.57 10.33
N PHE A 450 -2.23 6.55 11.34
CA PHE A 450 -1.47 5.35 11.66
C PHE A 450 -2.22 4.34 12.55
N SER A 451 -3.21 4.78 13.33
CA SER A 451 -3.88 3.91 14.32
C SER A 451 -5.22 3.33 13.87
N ARG A 452 -5.83 3.87 12.81
CA ARG A 452 -7.13 3.42 12.33
C ARG A 452 -7.13 3.28 10.82
N PRO A 453 -7.50 2.11 10.28
CA PRO A 453 -7.68 1.96 8.86
C PRO A 453 -9.02 2.62 8.47
N MET A 454 -9.02 3.39 7.39
CA MET A 454 -10.10 4.30 7.01
C MET A 454 -10.29 4.31 5.49
N THR A 455 -11.52 4.53 5.06
CA THR A 455 -11.80 4.82 3.64
C THR A 455 -11.34 6.23 3.27
N PRO A 456 -11.13 6.56 1.98
CA PRO A 456 -10.78 7.92 1.56
C PRO A 456 -11.74 8.99 2.09
N THR A 457 -13.04 8.69 2.10
CA THR A 457 -14.08 9.57 2.67
C THR A 457 -13.85 9.83 4.16
N GLN A 458 -13.57 8.79 4.95
CA GLN A 458 -13.29 8.92 6.38
C GLN A 458 -12.00 9.72 6.63
N VAL A 459 -10.96 9.53 5.82
CA VAL A 459 -9.72 10.32 5.93
C VAL A 459 -9.98 11.80 5.64
N ARG A 460 -10.72 12.12 4.57
CA ARG A 460 -11.11 13.51 4.23
C ARG A 460 -11.93 14.16 5.33
N GLN A 461 -12.90 13.45 5.89
CA GLN A 461 -13.69 13.93 7.03
C GLN A 461 -12.82 14.22 8.26
N ASN A 462 -11.80 13.40 8.52
CA ASN A 462 -10.84 13.67 9.60
C ASN A 462 -9.99 14.91 9.31
N MET A 463 -9.45 15.06 8.09
CA MET A 463 -8.71 16.27 7.69
C MET A 463 -9.56 17.53 7.90
N ASP A 464 -10.81 17.53 7.45
CA ASP A 464 -11.73 18.66 7.62
C ASP A 464 -12.05 18.95 9.09
N THR A 465 -12.26 17.90 9.89
CA THR A 465 -12.56 18.04 11.32
C THR A 465 -11.38 18.66 12.07
N ILE A 466 -10.16 18.20 11.78
CA ILE A 466 -8.94 18.71 12.41
C ILE A 466 -8.73 20.18 12.04
N LEU A 467 -8.95 20.57 10.78
CA LEU A 467 -8.81 21.97 10.35
C LEU A 467 -9.86 22.89 11.00
N LYS A 468 -11.09 22.41 11.22
CA LYS A 468 -12.19 23.20 11.82
C LYS A 468 -12.11 23.32 13.35
N ALA A 469 -11.32 22.48 14.01
CA ALA A 469 -11.19 22.49 15.47
C ALA A 469 -10.25 23.60 16.00
N ALA A 470 -9.57 24.32 15.10
CA ALA A 470 -8.78 25.52 15.37
C ALA A 470 -9.65 26.78 15.24
#